data_AF-A0A6C0G263-F1
#
_entry.id   AF-A0A6C0G263-F1
#
_cell.length_a   1.000
_cell.length_b   1.000
_cell.length_c   1.000
_cell.angle_alpha   90.00
_cell.angle_beta   90.00
_cell.angle_gamma   90.00
#
_symmetry.space_group_name_H-M   'P 1'
#
loop_
_entity.id
_entity.type
_entity.pdbx_description
1 polymer ?
#
loop_
_entity_poly.entity_id
_entity_poly.type
_entity_poly.pdbx_seq_one_letter_code
_entity_poly.pdbx_strand_id
1 'polypeptide(L)' 'MNNVGENIRIIRKTKGLSGKFVSEQVGIDPSTLSKYESNERKVKAELLPAIANALGVEVKDFFAEKVGETPTINTA' A
#
# COMPACT_ATOMS: atom_id res chain seq x y z
N MET A 1 10.02 8.20 -6.85
CA MET A 1 9.34 6.90 -7.03
C MET A 1 8.75 6.55 -5.68
N ASN A 2 7.44 6.37 -5.59
CA ASN A 2 6.80 6.16 -4.30
C ASN A 2 7.04 4.72 -3.82
N ASN A 3 7.25 4.55 -2.52
CA ASN A 3 7.24 3.21 -1.94
C ASN A 3 5.80 2.75 -1.61
N VAL A 4 5.66 1.47 -1.26
CA VAL A 4 4.37 0.85 -0.89
C VAL A 4 3.64 1.64 0.19
N GLY A 5 4.34 2.08 1.23
CA GLY A 5 3.76 2.85 2.33
C GLY A 5 3.22 4.21 1.89
N GLU A 6 3.97 4.92 1.05
CA GLU A 6 3.53 6.18 0.47
C GLU A 6 2.30 6.00 -0.43
N ASN A 7 2.24 4.94 -1.23
CA ASN A 7 1.07 4.63 -2.05
C ASN A 7 -0.16 4.30 -1.20
N ILE A 8 0.00 3.52 -0.12
CA ILE A 8 -1.06 3.27 0.88
C ILE A 8 -1.58 4.59 1.45
N ARG A 9 -0.67 5.51 1.84
CA ARG A 9 -1.05 6.82 2.37
C ARG A 9 -1.84 7.66 1.38
N ILE A 10 -1.41 7.66 0.11
CA ILE A 10 -2.08 8.38 -0.97
C ILE A 10 -3.49 7.85 -1.15
N ILE A 11 -3.65 6.53 -1.35
CA ILE A 11 -4.96 5.89 -1.51
C ILE A 11 -5.87 6.17 -0.32
N ARG A 12 -5.34 6.06 0.90
CA ARG A 12 -6.10 6.35 2.12
C ARG A 12 -6.64 7.77 2.12
N LYS A 13 -5.80 8.75 1.80
CA LYS A 13 -6.17 10.17 1.77
C LYS A 13 -7.14 10.50 0.63
N THR A 14 -6.97 9.92 -0.56
CA THR A 14 -7.90 10.14 -1.68
C THR A 14 -9.29 9.60 -1.39
N LYS A 15 -9.39 8.53 -0.57
CA LYS A 15 -10.65 7.98 -0.07
C LYS A 15 -11.20 8.69 1.17
N GLY A 16 -10.53 9.72 1.70
CA GLY A 16 -10.98 10.44 2.90
C GLY A 16 -10.91 9.62 4.19
N LEU A 17 -10.17 8.51 4.20
CA LEU A 17 -10.09 7.62 5.35
C LEU A 17 -9.06 8.12 6.37
N SER A 18 -9.39 8.06 7.66
CA SER A 18 -8.44 8.38 8.72
C SER A 18 -7.43 7.24 8.93
N GLY A 19 -6.22 7.56 9.39
CA GLY A 19 -5.24 6.54 9.75
C GLY A 19 -5.76 5.61 10.86
N LYS A 20 -6.46 6.19 11.84
CA LYS A 20 -7.12 5.45 12.94
C LYS A 20 -8.10 4.41 12.41
N PHE A 21 -8.98 4.80 11.48
CA PHE A 21 -9.95 3.88 10.88
C PHE A 21 -9.25 2.69 10.20
N VAL A 22 -8.26 2.95 9.35
CA VAL A 22 -7.55 1.88 8.63
C VAL A 22 -6.78 0.98 9.59
N SER A 23 -6.12 1.56 10.61
CA SER A 23 -5.39 0.77 11.59
C SER A 23 -6.29 -0.14 12.43
N GLU A 24 -7.49 0.33 12.78
CA GLU A 24 -8.51 -0.47 13.49
C GLU A 24 -9.00 -1.64 12.62
N GLN A 25 -9.29 -1.40 11.33
CA GLN A 25 -9.69 -2.46 10.40
C GLN A 25 -8.59 -3.52 10.19
N VAL A 26 -7.32 -3.11 10.24
CA VAL A 26 -6.17 -3.99 10.04
C VAL A 26 -5.73 -4.68 11.35
N GLY A 27 -6.18 -4.20 12.51
CA GLY A 27 -5.79 -4.73 13.82
C GLY A 27 -4.36 -4.33 14.24
N ILE A 28 -3.92 -3.12 13.87
CA ILE A 28 -2.62 -2.57 14.25
C ILE A 28 -2.76 -1.23 14.96
N ASP A 29 -1.70 -0.80 15.65
CA ASP A 29 -1.67 0.52 16.27
C ASP A 29 -1.61 1.65 15.20
N PRO A 30 -2.32 2.79 15.40
CA PRO A 30 -2.28 3.92 14.46
C PRO A 30 -0.86 4.46 14.18
N SER A 31 0.03 4.42 15.18
CA SER A 31 1.44 4.81 14.99
C SER A 31 2.20 3.82 14.11
N THR A 32 1.80 2.54 14.12
CA THR A 32 2.37 1.51 13.23
C THR A 32 1.99 1.80 11.79
N LEU A 33 0.70 2.11 11.52
CA LEU A 33 0.28 2.53 10.19
C LEU A 33 1.01 3.81 9.76
N SER A 34 1.16 4.80 10.64
CA SER A 34 1.88 6.03 10.32
C SER A 34 3.34 5.77 9.92
N LYS A 35 4.05 4.88 10.65
CA LYS A 35 5.44 4.51 10.34
C LYS A 35 5.57 3.75 9.01
N TYR A 36 4.56 2.95 8.67
CA TYR A 36 4.46 2.34 7.35
C TYR A 36 4.29 3.41 6.27
N GLU A 37 3.34 4.33 6.46
CA GLU A 37 3.01 5.39 5.50
C GLU A 37 4.10 6.45 5.32
N SER A 38 4.97 6.65 6.32
CA SER A 38 6.14 7.53 6.25
C SER A 38 7.41 6.81 5.80
N ASN A 39 7.36 5.50 5.54
CA ASN A 39 8.50 4.66 5.20
C ASN A 39 9.61 4.62 6.27
N GLU A 40 9.31 5.05 7.51
CA GLU A 40 10.14 4.79 8.69
C GLU A 40 10.23 3.29 8.99
N ARG A 41 9.20 2.52 8.60
CA ARG A 41 9.18 1.06 8.68
C ARG A 41 8.63 0.46 7.38
N LYS A 42 9.23 -0.65 6.94
CA LYS A 42 8.68 -1.41 5.81
C LYS A 42 7.38 -2.11 6.20
N VAL A 43 6.37 -1.99 5.33
CA VAL A 43 5.10 -2.70 5.47
C VAL A 43 5.36 -4.19 5.38
N LYS A 44 4.87 -4.95 6.36
CA LYS A 44 4.96 -6.41 6.29
C LYS A 44 4.05 -6.93 5.17
N ALA A 45 4.57 -7.83 4.34
CA ALA A 45 3.82 -8.39 3.21
C ALA A 45 2.50 -9.04 3.64
N GLU A 46 2.48 -9.71 4.80
CA GLU A 46 1.30 -10.34 5.40
C GLU A 46 0.15 -9.37 5.69
N LEU A 47 0.44 -8.08 5.89
CA LEU A 47 -0.57 -7.05 6.17
C LEU A 47 -1.14 -6.41 4.90
N LEU A 48 -0.51 -6.60 3.74
CA LEU A 48 -0.95 -5.96 2.50
C LEU A 48 -2.41 -6.32 2.12
N PRO A 49 -2.85 -7.59 2.20
CA PRO A 49 -4.25 -7.93 1.91
C PRO A 49 -5.23 -7.25 2.88
N ALA A 50 -4.91 -7.20 4.17
CA ALA A 50 -5.76 -6.55 5.17
C ALA A 50 -5.85 -5.03 4.94
N ILE A 51 -4.74 -4.38 4.61
CA ILE A 51 -4.71 -2.95 4.27
C ILE A 51 -5.51 -2.69 2.99
N ALA A 52 -5.39 -3.56 1.98
CA ALA A 52 -6.12 -3.43 0.72
C ALA A 52 -7.64 -3.53 0.95
N ASN A 53 -8.07 -4.50 1.75
CA ASN A 53 -9.46 -4.65 2.17
C ASN A 53 -9.97 -3.41 2.93
N ALA A 54 -9.20 -2.92 3.92
CA ALA A 54 -9.56 -1.72 4.69
C ALA A 54 -9.67 -0.45 3.83
N LEU A 55 -8.89 -0.38 2.75
CA LEU A 55 -8.92 0.70 1.78
C LEU A 55 -9.93 0.45 0.64
N GLY A 56 -10.51 -0.74 0.51
CA GLY A 56 -11.38 -1.12 -0.60
C GLY A 56 -10.68 -1.03 -1.97
N VAL A 57 -9.47 -1.56 -2.07
CA VAL A 57 -8.65 -1.64 -3.29
C VAL A 57 -7.98 -3.02 -3.39
N GLU A 58 -7.25 -3.29 -4.47
CA GLU A 58 -6.44 -4.50 -4.60
C GLU A 58 -4.99 -4.25 -4.18
N VAL A 59 -4.27 -5.30 -3.77
CA VAL A 59 -2.86 -5.20 -3.37
C VAL A 59 -1.98 -4.64 -4.50
N LYS A 60 -2.31 -4.95 -5.76
CA LYS A 60 -1.60 -4.42 -6.95
C LYS A 60 -1.59 -2.89 -6.99
N ASP A 61 -2.62 -2.24 -6.45
CA ASP A 61 -2.76 -0.78 -6.49
C ASP A 61 -1.73 -0.08 -5.59
N PHE A 62 -1.07 -0.81 -4.68
CA PHE A 62 0.04 -0.29 -3.87
C PHE A 62 1.36 -0.18 -4.63
N PHE A 63 1.45 -0.83 -5.79
CA PHE A 63 2.62 -0.87 -6.64
C PHE A 63 2.24 -0.13 -7.92
N ALA A 64 2.50 1.17 -7.96
CA ALA A 64 2.24 1.98 -9.14
C ALA A 64 2.76 1.26 -10.39
N GLU A 65 1.90 1.07 -11.39
CA GLU A 65 2.28 0.53 -12.69
C GLU A 65 3.28 1.49 -13.37
N LYS A 66 4.55 1.34 -13.05
CA LYS A 66 5.50 1.17 -14.12
C LYS A 66 5.74 -0.31 -14.22
N VAL A 67 4.80 -0.99 -14.90
CA VAL A 67 5.19 -2.10 -15.75
C VAL A 67 6.25 -1.51 -16.66
N GLY A 68 7.53 -1.62 -16.27
CA GLY A 68 8.56 -1.62 -17.27
C GLY A 68 8.10 -2.65 -18.27
N GLU A 69 8.00 -2.25 -19.54
CA GLU A 69 7.97 -3.19 -20.65
C GLU A 69 8.85 -4.36 -20.24
N THR A 70 8.21 -5.49 -19.94
CA THR A 70 8.99 -6.71 -19.78
C THR A 70 9.69 -6.80 -21.12
N PRO A 71 11.04 -6.87 -21.20
CA PRO A 71 11.70 -7.11 -22.47
C PRO A 71 11.02 -8.37 -23.00
N THR A 72 10.18 -8.20 -24.00
CA THR A 72 9.53 -9.31 -24.65
C THR A 72 10.70 -9.94 -25.37
N ILE A 73 11.25 -11.01 -24.79
CA ILE A 73 12.21 -11.85 -25.49
C ILE A 73 11.41 -12.41 -26.66
N ASN A 74 11.48 -11.72 -27.81
CA ASN A 74 11.12 -12.28 -29.10
C ASN A 74 12.12 -13.41 -29.34
N THR A 75 11.79 -14.60 -28.82
CA THR A 75 12.40 -15.83 -29.27
C THR A 75 11.78 -16.12 -30.63
N ALA A 76 12.52 -15.73 -31.67
CA ALA A 76 12.28 -16.16 -33.05
C ALA A 76 12.62 -17.64 -33.23
#